data_AF-A0AAV1KJS0-F1
#
_entry.id   AF-A0AAV1KJS0-F1
#
_cell.length_a   1.000
_cell.length_b   1.000
_cell.length_c   1.000
_cell.angle_alpha   90.00
_cell.angle_beta   90.00
_cell.angle_gamma   90.00
#
_symmetry.space_group_name_H-M   'P 1'
#
loop_
_entity.id
_entity.type
_entity.pdbx_description
1 polymer ?
#
loop_
_entity_poly.entity_id
_entity_poly.type
_entity_poly.pdbx_seq_one_letter_code
_entity_poly.pdbx_strand_id
1 'polypeptide(L)'
;MTPYKIQLVQELKPTDHPMRFRFAKWAYDRLAEDADFAKKIIFSDEAHFELGGYVNKQNCRIWGTENPHAFIKKPVHPKRVTVWCGFWSRGIIGPFFFENEQGVAVTVNGDRYRAMLNEFLFTEIEEEDIGNIWFQQDGATCHTADATLDVLRPVFENRIISRRADVVWPPRSCDLTPLDYYLWGAVKDKCYADKPETIDALKDNIREAIGEIQLHTIDNVLKNWTDRVGYCMASRGSHLNEIIFHH
;
A
#
# COMPACT_ATOMS: atom_id res chain seq x y z
N MET A 1 29.92 -8.27 -5.01
CA MET A 1 29.16 -8.59 -3.79
C MET A 1 27.81 -7.90 -3.92
N THR A 2 26.73 -8.65 -4.15
CA THR A 2 25.40 -8.10 -4.40
C THR A 2 24.73 -7.79 -3.06
N PRO A 3 24.20 -6.58 -2.85
CA PRO A 3 23.44 -6.28 -1.64
C PRO A 3 22.09 -7.01 -1.67
N TYR A 4 21.87 -7.91 -0.73
CA TYR A 4 20.54 -8.51 -0.50
C TYR A 4 19.76 -7.64 0.48
N LYS A 5 18.52 -7.29 0.12
CA LYS A 5 17.59 -6.53 0.97
C LYS A 5 16.75 -7.53 1.78
N ILE A 6 16.84 -7.50 3.10
CA ILE A 6 15.99 -8.32 3.97
C ILE A 6 14.58 -7.71 3.95
N GLN A 7 13.61 -8.45 3.42
CA GLN A 7 12.20 -8.09 3.50
C GLN A 7 11.59 -8.62 4.80
N LEU A 8 11.11 -7.71 5.65
CA LEU A 8 10.22 -8.06 6.75
C LEU A 8 8.83 -8.31 6.17
N VAL A 9 8.48 -9.58 6.00
CA VAL A 9 7.15 -10.04 5.58
C VAL A 9 6.39 -10.57 6.79
N GLN A 10 5.06 -10.44 6.78
CA GLN A 10 4.23 -11.09 7.79
C GLN A 10 4.34 -12.61 7.65
N GLU A 11 4.48 -13.33 8.76
CA GLU A 11 4.50 -14.80 8.76
C GLU A 11 3.20 -15.35 8.15
N LEU A 12 3.32 -16.14 7.09
CA LEU A 12 2.18 -16.83 6.48
C LEU A 12 1.75 -18.01 7.34
N LYS A 13 0.44 -18.14 7.52
CA LYS A 13 -0.18 -19.32 8.12
C LYS A 13 -0.47 -20.36 7.02
N PRO A 14 -0.57 -21.65 7.36
CA PRO A 14 -0.92 -22.69 6.38
C PRO A 14 -2.20 -22.41 5.59
N THR A 15 -3.17 -21.72 6.19
CA THR A 15 -4.43 -21.32 5.55
C THR A 15 -4.26 -20.21 4.51
N ASP A 16 -3.16 -19.45 4.55
CA ASP A 16 -2.95 -18.30 3.68
C ASP A 16 -2.48 -18.75 2.29
N HIS A 17 -1.65 -19.81 2.20
CA HIS A 17 -1.11 -20.29 0.92
C HIS A 17 -2.20 -20.62 -0.12
N PRO A 18 -3.27 -21.38 0.19
CA PRO A 18 -4.32 -21.65 -0.78
C PRO A 18 -5.07 -20.39 -1.21
N MET A 19 -5.28 -19.43 -0.30
CA MET A 19 -5.96 -18.17 -0.63
C MET A 19 -5.11 -17.31 -1.56
N ARG A 20 -3.82 -17.17 -1.24
CA ARG A 20 -2.83 -16.47 -2.06
C ARG A 20 -2.71 -17.10 -3.44
N PHE A 21 -2.61 -18.42 -3.52
CA PHE A 21 -2.58 -19.14 -4.78
C PHE A 21 -3.84 -18.91 -5.63
N ARG A 22 -5.04 -18.97 -5.04
CA ARG A 22 -6.30 -18.71 -5.78
C ARG A 22 -6.34 -17.30 -6.36
N PHE A 23 -5.96 -16.30 -5.57
CA PHE A 23 -5.89 -14.92 -6.05
C PHE A 23 -4.84 -14.77 -7.16
N ALA A 24 -3.63 -15.28 -6.93
CA ALA A 24 -2.54 -15.21 -7.90
C ALA A 24 -2.92 -15.91 -9.21
N LYS A 25 -3.58 -17.07 -9.15
CA LYS A 25 -4.08 -17.76 -10.33
C LYS A 25 -5.13 -16.92 -11.07
N TRP A 26 -6.11 -16.37 -10.36
CA TRP A 26 -7.13 -15.51 -10.98
C TRP A 26 -6.51 -14.29 -11.67
N ALA A 27 -5.58 -13.61 -11.00
CA ALA A 27 -4.88 -12.45 -11.55
C ALA A 27 -4.01 -12.84 -12.76
N TYR A 28 -3.34 -13.99 -12.70
CA TYR A 28 -2.56 -14.54 -13.81
C TYR A 28 -3.44 -14.83 -15.03
N ASP A 29 -4.61 -15.44 -14.82
CA ASP A 29 -5.57 -15.71 -15.90
C ASP A 29 -6.07 -14.37 -16.54
N ARG A 30 -6.30 -13.32 -15.74
CA ARG A 30 -6.66 -11.99 -16.26
C ARG A 30 -5.53 -11.34 -17.05
N LEU A 31 -4.29 -11.46 -16.58
CA LEU A 31 -3.10 -10.95 -17.27
C LEU A 31 -2.85 -11.69 -18.60
N ALA A 32 -3.23 -12.96 -18.70
CA ALA A 32 -3.15 -13.72 -19.95
C ALA A 32 -4.19 -13.29 -20.99
N GLU A 33 -5.36 -12.82 -20.54
CA GLU A 33 -6.41 -12.26 -21.41
C GLU A 33 -6.13 -10.80 -21.80
N ASP A 34 -5.54 -10.05 -20.87
CA ASP A 34 -5.24 -8.62 -21.00
C ASP A 34 -3.91 -8.30 -20.33
N ALA A 35 -2.87 -8.12 -21.14
CA ALA A 35 -1.52 -7.81 -20.65
C ALA A 35 -1.46 -6.49 -19.86
N ASP A 36 -2.41 -5.58 -20.08
CA ASP A 36 -2.52 -4.31 -19.36
C ASP A 36 -3.45 -4.39 -18.13
N PHE A 37 -3.91 -5.59 -17.73
CA PHE A 37 -4.84 -5.75 -16.61
C PHE A 37 -4.35 -5.08 -15.31
N ALA A 38 -3.04 -5.16 -15.02
CA ALA A 38 -2.45 -4.49 -13.86
C ALA A 38 -2.68 -2.97 -13.84
N LYS A 39 -2.79 -2.34 -15.01
CA LYS A 39 -3.06 -0.91 -15.17
C LYS A 39 -4.52 -0.53 -14.95
N LYS A 40 -5.40 -1.53 -14.90
CA LYS A 40 -6.86 -1.41 -14.69
C LYS A 40 -7.25 -1.68 -13.23
N ILE A 41 -6.31 -1.55 -12.30
CA ILE A 41 -6.54 -1.71 -10.86
C ILE A 41 -6.06 -0.46 -10.13
N ILE A 42 -6.91 0.10 -9.27
CA ILE A 42 -6.52 1.00 -8.19
C ILE A 42 -6.23 0.13 -6.97
N PHE A 43 -4.98 0.08 -6.55
CA PHE A 43 -4.59 -0.52 -5.27
C PHE A 43 -4.74 0.54 -4.18
N SER A 44 -5.22 0.17 -3.00
CA SER A 44 -5.37 1.11 -1.89
C SER A 44 -4.87 0.53 -0.58
N ASP A 45 -4.37 1.41 0.28
CA ASP A 45 -3.84 1.06 1.60
C ASP A 45 -3.67 2.31 2.47
N GLU A 46 -3.49 2.09 3.77
CA GLU A 46 -3.16 3.12 4.75
C GLU A 46 -1.79 2.91 5.40
N ALA A 47 -1.04 4.00 5.58
CA ALA A 47 0.20 4.00 6.32
C ALA A 47 0.23 5.02 7.45
N HIS A 48 0.87 4.64 8.56
CA HIS A 48 1.22 5.54 9.65
C HIS A 48 2.62 6.14 9.46
N PHE A 49 2.73 7.44 9.71
CA PHE A 49 3.96 8.23 9.76
C PHE A 49 4.08 8.86 11.15
N GLU A 50 5.18 8.61 11.85
CA GLU A 50 5.44 9.13 13.21
C GLU A 50 6.42 10.32 13.15
N LEU A 51 6.13 11.38 13.90
CA LEU A 51 7.03 12.50 14.15
C LEU A 51 8.14 12.06 15.11
N GLY A 52 9.41 12.33 14.78
CA GLY A 52 10.58 11.77 15.49
C GLY A 52 11.22 10.56 14.80
N GLY A 53 10.73 10.21 13.60
CA GLY A 53 11.43 9.36 12.65
C GLY A 53 10.77 8.00 12.43
N TYR A 54 10.73 7.62 11.15
CA TYR A 54 10.60 6.23 10.75
C TYR A 54 11.99 5.61 10.76
N VAL A 55 12.22 4.66 11.67
CA VAL A 55 13.35 3.75 11.52
C VAL A 55 12.94 2.78 10.42
N ASN A 56 13.50 2.99 9.22
CA ASN A 56 13.46 1.98 8.19
C ASN A 56 14.26 0.77 8.71
N LYS A 57 13.59 -0.15 9.41
CA LYS A 57 14.19 -1.37 9.95
C LYS A 57 14.81 -2.24 8.84
N GLN A 58 14.43 -2.02 7.58
CA GLN A 58 15.02 -2.67 6.41
C GLN A 58 16.36 -2.03 5.99
N ASN A 59 16.60 -0.76 6.34
CA ASN A 59 17.84 -0.01 6.07
C ASN A 59 18.72 0.20 7.32
N CYS A 60 18.38 -0.42 8.46
CA CYS A 60 19.17 -0.29 9.68
C CYS A 60 20.46 -1.14 9.59
N ARG A 61 21.50 -0.62 8.92
CA ARG A 61 22.85 -1.21 8.90
C ARG A 61 23.64 -0.69 10.09
N ILE A 62 23.84 -1.55 11.08
CA ILE A 62 24.77 -1.33 12.17
C ILE A 62 26.05 -2.12 11.84
N TRP A 63 27.16 -1.44 11.58
CA TRP A 63 28.47 -2.07 11.42
C TRP A 63 29.33 -1.73 12.65
N GLY A 64 29.86 -2.76 13.31
CA GLY A 64 30.74 -2.61 14.48
C GLY A 64 31.37 -3.95 14.86
N THR A 65 32.57 -3.91 15.43
CA THR A 65 33.25 -5.09 15.98
C THR A 65 32.76 -5.44 17.40
N GLU A 66 31.97 -4.55 18.01
CA GLU A 66 31.32 -4.71 19.32
C GLU A 66 29.90 -4.10 19.30
N ASN A 67 29.06 -4.46 20.28
CA ASN A 67 27.67 -4.00 20.38
C ASN A 67 27.60 -2.47 20.54
N PRO A 68 26.97 -1.70 19.63
CA PRO A 68 27.04 -0.24 19.63
C PRO A 68 26.14 0.46 20.65
N HIS A 69 25.42 -0.28 21.51
CA HIS A 69 24.54 0.30 22.53
C HIS A 69 23.59 1.39 21.99
N ALA A 70 23.11 1.23 20.75
CA ALA A 70 22.25 2.22 20.11
C ALA A 70 20.82 2.12 20.68
N PHE A 71 20.43 3.09 21.50
CA PHE A 71 19.06 3.21 22.00
C PHE A 71 18.26 4.17 21.13
N ILE A 72 17.23 3.68 20.46
CA ILE A 72 16.25 4.53 19.78
C ILE A 72 15.18 4.91 20.81
N LYS A 73 15.27 6.14 21.33
CA LYS A 73 14.26 6.69 22.23
C LYS A 73 13.02 7.04 21.41
N LYS A 74 11.93 6.28 21.57
CA LYS A 74 10.61 6.65 21.05
C LYS A 74 9.84 7.44 22.13
N PRO A 75 9.16 8.55 21.79
CA PRO A 75 8.21 9.20 22.69
C PRO A 75 7.08 8.23 23.10
N VAL A 76 6.52 8.41 24.30
CA VAL A 76 5.40 7.58 24.82
C VAL A 76 4.11 7.81 24.01
N HIS A 77 3.95 9.00 23.43
CA HIS A 77 2.88 9.34 22.49
C HIS A 77 3.48 10.05 21.26
N PRO A 78 4.01 9.32 20.26
CA PRO A 78 4.50 9.95 19.06
C PRO A 78 3.32 10.62 18.34
N LYS A 79 3.46 11.91 18.00
CA LYS A 79 2.52 12.56 17.08
C LYS A 79 2.62 11.80 15.76
N ARG A 80 1.50 11.34 15.23
CA ARG A 80 1.47 10.54 14.00
C ARG A 80 0.48 11.10 13.01
N VAL A 81 0.64 10.71 11.76
CA VAL A 81 -0.29 10.95 10.66
C VAL A 81 -0.69 9.60 10.08
N THR A 82 -1.97 9.41 9.79
CA THR A 82 -2.45 8.26 9.02
C THR A 82 -2.83 8.74 7.64
N VAL A 83 -2.22 8.13 6.63
CA VAL A 83 -2.36 8.54 5.23
C VAL A 83 -2.99 7.40 4.46
N TRP A 84 -3.98 7.71 3.62
CA TRP A 84 -4.50 6.83 2.59
C TRP A 84 -4.00 7.29 1.23
N CYS A 85 -3.64 6.33 0.37
CA CYS A 85 -3.37 6.58 -1.04
C CYS A 85 -4.01 5.48 -1.91
N GLY A 86 -4.31 5.84 -3.15
CA GLY A 86 -4.60 4.93 -4.25
C GLY A 86 -3.43 4.87 -5.23
N PHE A 87 -2.95 3.69 -5.60
CA PHE A 87 -1.90 3.50 -6.61
C PHE A 87 -2.54 3.00 -7.90
N TRP A 88 -2.34 3.72 -9.01
CA TRP A 88 -2.94 3.38 -10.30
C TRP A 88 -2.00 3.73 -11.46
N SER A 89 -2.32 3.27 -12.67
CA SER A 89 -1.42 3.41 -13.83
C SER A 89 -1.10 4.85 -14.25
N ARG A 90 -1.96 5.81 -13.89
CA ARG A 90 -1.77 7.23 -14.19
C ARG A 90 -1.15 8.02 -13.04
N GLY A 91 -0.84 7.39 -11.89
CA GLY A 91 -0.17 8.07 -10.78
C GLY A 91 -0.57 7.55 -9.41
N ILE A 92 -0.64 8.46 -8.44
CA ILE A 92 -1.10 8.20 -7.07
C ILE A 92 -2.29 9.11 -6.80
N ILE A 93 -3.41 8.54 -6.35
CA ILE A 93 -4.58 9.27 -5.82
C ILE A 93 -4.30 9.52 -4.34
N GLY A 94 -4.43 10.77 -3.88
CA GLY A 94 -4.03 11.18 -2.54
C GLY A 94 -2.73 12.00 -2.53
N PRO A 95 -2.15 12.25 -1.35
CA PRO A 95 -2.50 11.65 -0.06
C PRO A 95 -3.78 12.19 0.57
N PHE A 96 -4.61 11.32 1.15
CA PHE A 96 -5.69 11.71 2.07
C PHE A 96 -5.23 11.53 3.52
N PHE A 97 -5.42 12.54 4.35
CA PHE A 97 -5.01 12.51 5.76
C PHE A 97 -6.22 12.29 6.67
N PHE A 98 -6.20 11.22 7.48
CA PHE A 98 -7.24 11.00 8.47
C PHE A 98 -6.99 11.84 9.72
N GLU A 99 -7.68 12.97 9.82
CA GLU A 99 -7.55 13.90 10.94
C GLU A 99 -8.87 14.56 11.37
N ASN A 100 -8.86 15.18 12.54
CA ASN A 100 -9.95 16.04 13.01
C ASN A 100 -9.76 17.49 12.57
N GLU A 101 -10.72 18.36 12.89
CA GLU A 101 -10.69 19.80 12.59
C GLU A 101 -9.45 20.54 13.13
N GLN A 102 -8.76 19.96 14.12
CA GLN A 102 -7.55 20.51 14.72
C GLN A 102 -6.26 19.92 14.11
N GLY A 103 -6.34 19.15 13.02
CA GLY A 103 -5.20 18.55 12.34
C GLY A 103 -4.53 17.40 13.10
N VAL A 104 -5.24 16.80 14.06
CA VAL A 104 -4.75 15.67 14.85
C VAL A 104 -5.22 14.36 14.22
N ALA A 105 -4.30 13.42 14.01
CA ALA A 105 -4.62 12.14 13.41
C ALA A 105 -5.67 11.35 14.21
N VAL A 106 -6.66 10.83 13.49
CA VAL A 106 -7.74 10.02 14.04
C VAL A 106 -7.60 8.56 13.63
N THR A 107 -8.19 7.67 14.42
CA THR A 107 -8.26 6.25 14.07
C THR A 107 -9.20 6.06 12.89
N VAL A 108 -8.75 5.33 11.86
CA VAL A 108 -9.60 4.91 10.74
C VAL A 108 -10.62 3.89 11.26
N ASN A 109 -11.89 4.25 11.19
CA ASN A 109 -13.00 3.35 11.46
C ASN A 109 -13.88 3.25 10.21
N GLY A 110 -14.90 2.39 10.23
CA GLY A 110 -15.77 2.20 9.06
C GLY A 110 -16.44 3.50 8.58
N ASP A 111 -16.91 4.35 9.51
CA ASP A 111 -17.58 5.60 9.14
C ASP A 111 -16.63 6.58 8.46
N ARG A 112 -15.44 6.81 9.03
CA ARG A 112 -14.42 7.69 8.45
C ARG A 112 -13.87 7.17 7.14
N TYR A 113 -13.72 5.85 7.01
CA TYR A 113 -13.31 5.24 5.76
C TYR A 113 -14.35 5.48 4.67
N ARG A 114 -15.64 5.25 4.96
CA ARG A 114 -16.72 5.55 4.00
C ARG A 114 -16.86 7.04 3.70
N ALA A 115 -16.63 7.92 4.68
CA ALA A 115 -16.58 9.36 4.43
C ALA A 115 -15.46 9.70 3.44
N MET A 116 -14.25 9.19 3.66
CA MET A 116 -13.12 9.33 2.72
C MET A 116 -13.46 8.79 1.32
N LEU A 117 -14.12 7.63 1.20
CA LEU A 117 -14.53 7.11 -0.10
C LEU A 117 -15.45 8.08 -0.85
N ASN A 118 -16.48 8.60 -0.18
CA ASN A 118 -17.49 9.46 -0.79
C ASN A 118 -17.02 10.89 -1.04
N GLU A 119 -16.27 11.47 -0.10
CA GLU A 119 -15.88 12.88 -0.13
C GLU A 119 -14.58 13.10 -0.90
N PHE A 120 -13.71 12.09 -0.97
CA PHE A 120 -12.40 12.20 -1.59
C PHE A 120 -12.24 11.25 -2.79
N LEU A 121 -12.26 9.92 -2.58
CA LEU A 121 -11.90 8.99 -3.67
C LEU A 121 -12.84 9.09 -4.87
N PHE A 122 -14.15 9.18 -4.64
CA PHE A 122 -15.12 9.24 -5.75
C PHE A 122 -15.04 10.57 -6.51
N THR A 123 -14.74 11.67 -5.82
CA THR A 123 -14.44 12.96 -6.43
C THR A 123 -13.22 12.86 -7.35
N GLU A 124 -12.12 12.28 -6.87
CA GLU A 124 -10.90 12.08 -7.67
C GLU A 124 -11.14 11.18 -8.89
N ILE A 125 -11.95 10.12 -8.73
CA ILE A 125 -12.35 9.24 -9.83
C ILE A 125 -13.13 9.99 -10.92
N GLU A 126 -14.05 10.87 -10.52
CA GLU A 126 -14.84 11.68 -11.44
C GLU A 126 -13.97 12.74 -12.14
N GLU A 127 -13.14 13.46 -11.38
CA GLU A 127 -12.27 14.52 -11.90
C GLU A 127 -11.22 13.99 -12.89
N GLU A 128 -10.68 12.80 -12.65
CA GLU A 128 -9.69 12.16 -13.52
C GLU A 128 -10.31 11.31 -14.65
N ASP A 129 -11.64 11.26 -14.75
CA ASP A 129 -12.44 10.46 -15.71
C ASP A 129 -12.04 8.97 -15.68
N ILE A 130 -12.00 8.38 -14.48
CA ILE A 130 -11.56 7.00 -14.26
C ILE A 130 -12.74 6.03 -14.45
N GLY A 131 -12.97 5.61 -15.69
CA GLY A 131 -13.95 4.58 -16.02
C GLY A 131 -13.41 3.14 -16.01
N ASN A 132 -14.30 2.17 -15.77
CA ASN A 132 -14.05 0.73 -15.97
C ASN A 132 -12.77 0.21 -15.26
N ILE A 133 -12.58 0.60 -14.00
CA ILE A 133 -11.41 0.23 -13.19
C ILE A 133 -11.80 -0.75 -12.08
N TRP A 134 -10.86 -1.61 -11.69
CA TRP A 134 -10.95 -2.44 -10.50
C TRP A 134 -10.47 -1.69 -9.27
N PHE A 135 -11.12 -1.90 -8.14
CA PHE A 135 -10.71 -1.34 -6.85
C PHE A 135 -10.26 -2.45 -5.90
N GLN A 136 -9.03 -2.37 -5.43
CA GLN A 136 -8.46 -3.28 -4.45
C GLN A 136 -8.34 -2.61 -3.08
N GLN A 137 -8.83 -3.29 -2.06
CA GLN A 137 -8.65 -2.95 -0.65
C GLN A 137 -8.32 -4.21 0.16
N ASP A 138 -7.63 -4.02 1.29
CA ASP A 138 -7.11 -5.13 2.08
C ASP A 138 -8.20 -5.82 2.94
N GLY A 139 -7.76 -6.67 3.90
CA GLY A 139 -8.65 -7.41 4.77
C GLY A 139 -9.11 -6.70 6.04
N ALA A 140 -8.87 -5.39 6.20
CA ALA A 140 -9.26 -4.64 7.38
C ALA A 140 -10.78 -4.64 7.61
N THR A 141 -11.19 -4.54 8.87
CA THR A 141 -12.62 -4.61 9.23
C THR A 141 -13.43 -3.46 8.62
N CYS A 142 -12.87 -2.27 8.52
CA CYS A 142 -13.52 -1.12 7.85
C CYS A 142 -13.72 -1.35 6.35
N HIS A 143 -12.81 -2.05 5.68
CA HIS A 143 -12.84 -2.32 4.23
C HIS A 143 -13.86 -3.41 3.87
N THR A 144 -13.99 -4.40 4.75
CA THR A 144 -14.76 -5.63 4.49
C THR A 144 -16.18 -5.59 5.06
N ALA A 145 -16.55 -4.54 5.77
CA ALA A 145 -17.90 -4.35 6.29
C ALA A 145 -18.91 -4.24 5.12
N ASP A 146 -20.10 -4.83 5.29
CA ASP A 146 -21.14 -4.82 4.25
C ASP A 146 -21.52 -3.38 3.86
N ALA A 147 -21.65 -2.49 4.86
CA ALA A 147 -21.88 -1.06 4.62
C ALA A 147 -20.81 -0.37 3.78
N THR A 148 -19.55 -0.82 3.83
CA THR A 148 -18.46 -0.28 3.00
C THR A 148 -18.52 -0.85 1.59
N LEU A 149 -18.79 -2.14 1.44
CA LEU A 149 -18.99 -2.75 0.12
C LEU A 149 -20.21 -2.16 -0.60
N ASP A 150 -21.28 -1.83 0.13
CA ASP A 150 -22.47 -1.17 -0.42
C ASP A 150 -22.19 0.24 -0.95
N VAL A 151 -21.20 0.95 -0.38
CA VAL A 151 -20.72 2.24 -0.92
C VAL A 151 -19.89 2.05 -2.19
N LEU A 152 -19.12 0.96 -2.30
CA LEU A 152 -18.24 0.70 -3.44
C LEU A 152 -18.98 0.14 -4.67
N ARG A 153 -20.01 -0.69 -4.46
CA ARG A 153 -20.74 -1.39 -5.53
C ARG A 153 -21.33 -0.48 -6.62
N PRO A 154 -21.93 0.69 -6.31
CA PRO A 154 -22.46 1.57 -7.35
C PRO A 154 -21.37 2.13 -8.29
N VAL A 155 -20.13 2.27 -7.81
CA VAL A 155 -19.02 2.88 -8.56
C VAL A 155 -18.22 1.81 -9.31
N PHE A 156 -17.88 0.72 -8.63
CA PHE A 156 -17.01 -0.32 -9.18
C PHE A 156 -17.76 -1.57 -9.68
N GLU A 157 -19.06 -1.68 -9.42
CA GLU A 157 -19.88 -2.85 -9.80
C GLU A 157 -19.27 -4.16 -9.29
N ASN A 158 -19.00 -5.10 -10.20
CA ASN A 158 -18.36 -6.39 -9.94
C ASN A 158 -16.82 -6.32 -9.95
N ARG A 159 -16.24 -5.12 -10.07
CA ARG A 159 -14.78 -4.89 -10.18
C ARG A 159 -14.16 -4.57 -8.82
N ILE A 160 -14.53 -5.31 -7.78
CA ILE A 160 -14.03 -5.12 -6.41
C ILE A 160 -13.17 -6.30 -6.00
N ILE A 161 -11.94 -6.02 -5.58
CA ILE A 161 -11.00 -6.98 -5.00
C ILE A 161 -10.92 -6.70 -3.50
N SER A 162 -11.57 -7.54 -2.70
CA SER A 162 -11.61 -7.39 -1.24
C SER A 162 -11.87 -8.74 -0.59
N ARG A 163 -11.52 -8.90 0.68
CA ARG A 163 -11.66 -10.18 1.40
C ARG A 163 -13.10 -10.74 1.42
N ARG A 164 -14.11 -9.88 1.30
CA ARG A 164 -15.55 -10.25 1.27
C ARG A 164 -16.25 -9.91 -0.05
N ALA A 165 -15.50 -9.62 -1.11
CA ALA A 165 -16.03 -9.42 -2.47
C ALA A 165 -15.90 -10.70 -3.32
N ASP A 166 -16.43 -10.67 -4.53
CA ASP A 166 -16.39 -11.79 -5.48
C ASP A 166 -14.95 -12.21 -5.81
N VAL A 167 -14.05 -11.23 -5.95
CA VAL A 167 -12.61 -11.46 -6.03
C VAL A 167 -11.99 -11.28 -4.66
N VAL A 168 -11.70 -12.41 -4.01
CA VAL A 168 -11.18 -12.44 -2.64
C VAL A 168 -9.72 -11.99 -2.59
N TRP A 169 -9.47 -10.86 -1.93
CA TRP A 169 -8.10 -10.47 -1.57
C TRP A 169 -7.53 -11.41 -0.49
N PRO A 170 -6.33 -11.99 -0.70
CA PRO A 170 -5.75 -12.93 0.24
C PRO A 170 -5.21 -12.22 1.50
N PRO A 171 -5.36 -12.81 2.70
CA PRO A 171 -4.79 -12.25 3.92
C PRO A 171 -3.26 -12.20 3.84
N ARG A 172 -2.64 -11.30 4.62
CA ARG A 172 -1.17 -11.18 4.79
C ARG A 172 -0.41 -11.12 3.47
N SER A 173 -0.91 -10.31 2.54
CA SER A 173 -0.40 -10.22 1.16
C SER A 173 0.15 -8.85 0.81
N CYS A 174 0.84 -8.23 1.77
CA CYS A 174 1.56 -6.96 1.60
C CYS A 174 2.58 -7.02 0.44
N ASP A 175 3.13 -8.20 0.18
CA ASP A 175 4.04 -8.42 -0.95
C ASP A 175 3.34 -8.45 -2.32
N LEU A 176 2.01 -8.34 -2.37
CA LEU A 176 1.19 -8.25 -3.59
C LEU A 176 0.50 -6.88 -3.78
N THR A 177 0.70 -5.90 -2.89
CA THR A 177 0.20 -4.53 -3.08
C THR A 177 1.35 -3.55 -3.35
N PRO A 178 1.29 -2.77 -4.45
CA PRO A 178 2.27 -1.71 -4.76
C PRO A 178 2.52 -0.73 -3.61
N LEU A 179 1.52 -0.50 -2.76
CA LEU A 179 1.65 0.47 -1.68
C LEU A 179 2.66 -0.01 -0.62
N ASP A 180 2.57 -1.28 -0.22
CA ASP A 180 3.44 -1.86 0.80
C ASP A 180 4.85 -2.15 0.28
N TYR A 181 4.99 -2.80 -0.88
CA TYR A 181 6.31 -3.22 -1.35
C TYR A 181 7.11 -2.08 -1.98
N TYR A 182 6.47 -0.96 -2.32
CA TYR A 182 7.12 0.19 -2.97
C TYR A 182 6.74 1.53 -2.33
N LEU A 183 5.48 1.98 -2.44
CA LEU A 183 5.10 3.38 -2.20
C LEU A 183 5.51 3.86 -0.80
N TRP A 184 5.11 3.12 0.24
CA TRP A 184 5.37 3.54 1.61
C TRP A 184 6.86 3.53 1.96
N GLY A 185 7.65 2.65 1.36
CA GLY A 185 9.09 2.67 1.49
C GLY A 185 9.69 3.93 0.86
N ALA A 186 9.33 4.20 -0.39
CA ALA A 186 9.83 5.36 -1.14
C ALA A 186 9.44 6.70 -0.49
N VAL A 187 8.17 6.85 -0.11
CA VAL A 187 7.66 8.07 0.55
C VAL A 187 8.35 8.29 1.88
N LYS A 188 8.56 7.23 2.69
CA LYS A 188 9.24 7.35 3.99
C LYS A 188 10.72 7.70 3.84
N ASP A 189 11.42 7.07 2.90
CA ASP A 189 12.83 7.35 2.68
C ASP A 189 13.05 8.84 2.31
N LYS A 190 12.11 9.43 1.56
CA LYS A 190 12.15 10.84 1.20
C LYS A 190 11.64 11.78 2.30
N CYS A 191 10.46 11.52 2.87
CA CYS A 191 9.81 12.48 3.77
C CYS A 191 10.58 12.70 5.08
N TYR A 192 11.41 11.73 5.49
CA TYR A 192 12.25 11.83 6.68
C TYR A 192 13.68 12.31 6.39
N ALA A 193 14.06 12.55 5.14
CA ALA A 193 15.39 13.06 4.78
C ALA A 193 15.68 14.40 5.47
N ASP A 194 14.69 15.29 5.50
CA ASP A 194 14.78 16.63 6.09
C ASP A 194 14.41 16.68 7.58
N LYS A 195 14.15 15.51 8.20
CA LYS A 195 13.82 15.37 9.63
C LYS A 195 12.73 16.35 10.10
N PRO A 196 11.49 16.23 9.58
CA PRO A 196 10.41 17.16 9.91
C PRO A 196 10.16 17.23 11.42
N GLU A 197 10.09 18.46 11.95
CA GLU A 197 9.87 18.74 13.39
C GLU A 197 8.40 19.01 13.73
N THR A 198 7.54 19.20 12.73
CA THR A 198 6.10 19.43 12.89
C THR A 198 5.28 18.46 12.05
N ILE A 199 4.00 18.29 12.41
CA ILE A 199 3.06 17.46 11.64
C ILE A 199 2.79 18.08 10.27
N ASP A 200 2.68 19.41 10.18
CA ASP A 200 2.44 20.08 8.91
C ASP A 200 3.63 19.92 7.96
N ALA A 201 4.86 20.11 8.45
CA ALA A 201 6.06 19.83 7.67
C ALA A 201 6.13 18.36 7.22
N LEU A 202 5.74 17.42 8.08
CA LEU A 202 5.67 16.00 7.69
C LEU A 202 4.63 15.76 6.59
N LYS A 203 3.46 16.39 6.63
CA LYS A 203 2.44 16.28 5.58
C LYS A 203 2.92 16.90 4.26
N ASP A 204 3.57 18.05 4.31
CA ASP A 204 4.11 18.71 3.11
C ASP A 204 5.19 17.85 2.47
N ASN A 205 6.10 17.28 3.28
CA ASN A 205 7.09 16.32 2.80
C ASN A 205 6.45 15.07 2.18
N ILE A 206 5.32 14.57 2.72
CA ILE A 206 4.59 13.44 2.14
C ILE A 206 3.98 13.82 0.78
N ARG A 207 3.36 14.99 0.67
CA ARG A 207 2.79 15.51 -0.59
C ARG A 207 3.88 15.66 -1.65
N GLU A 208 5.01 16.28 -1.30
CA GLU A 208 6.15 16.44 -2.20
C GLU A 208 6.78 15.09 -2.58
N ALA A 209 6.86 14.14 -1.66
CA ALA A 209 7.38 12.81 -1.96
C ALA A 209 6.49 12.05 -2.93
N ILE A 210 5.17 12.15 -2.79
CA ILE A 210 4.21 11.54 -3.72
C ILE A 210 4.23 12.26 -5.07
N GLY A 211 4.24 13.60 -5.08
CA GLY A 211 4.22 14.41 -6.30
C GLY A 211 5.44 14.26 -7.20
N GLU A 212 6.57 13.80 -6.66
CA GLU A 212 7.77 13.50 -7.44
C GLU A 212 7.80 12.10 -8.06
N ILE A 213 6.86 11.21 -7.71
CA ILE A 213 6.82 9.86 -8.29
C ILE A 213 6.49 9.97 -9.77
N GLN A 214 7.43 9.53 -10.60
CA GLN A 214 7.32 9.63 -12.05
C GLN A 214 6.50 8.47 -12.64
N LEU A 215 5.80 8.70 -13.75
CA LEU A 215 5.00 7.68 -14.44
C LEU A 215 5.81 6.44 -14.84
N HIS A 216 7.06 6.61 -15.27
CA HIS A 216 7.91 5.45 -15.60
C HIS A 216 8.17 4.56 -14.39
N THR A 217 8.21 5.14 -13.18
CA THR A 217 8.36 4.38 -11.93
C THR A 217 7.07 3.63 -11.62
N ILE A 218 5.90 4.26 -11.82
CA ILE A 218 4.58 3.60 -11.72
C ILE A 218 4.51 2.38 -12.64
N ASP A 219 4.89 2.53 -13.91
CA ASP A 219 4.92 1.44 -14.89
C ASP A 219 5.83 0.29 -14.45
N ASN A 220 7.02 0.58 -13.93
CA ASN A 220 7.93 -0.44 -13.43
C ASN A 220 7.38 -1.18 -12.21
N VAL A 221 6.69 -0.47 -11.32
CA VAL A 221 6.04 -1.06 -10.14
C VAL A 221 4.88 -1.98 -10.54
N LEU A 222 4.08 -1.60 -11.55
CA LEU A 222 3.01 -2.46 -12.09
C LEU A 222 3.55 -3.66 -12.87
N LYS A 223 4.64 -3.52 -13.62
CA LYS A 223 5.35 -4.67 -14.21
C LYS A 223 5.84 -5.62 -13.14
N ASN A 224 6.41 -5.08 -12.06
CA ASN A 224 6.84 -5.90 -10.93
C ASN A 224 5.65 -6.64 -10.32
N TRP A 225 4.47 -6.01 -10.21
CA TRP A 225 3.24 -6.67 -9.76
C TRP A 225 2.89 -7.91 -10.60
N THR A 226 2.96 -7.81 -11.92
CA THR A 226 2.76 -8.94 -12.85
C THR A 226 3.72 -10.10 -12.53
N ASP A 227 5.01 -9.80 -12.32
CA ASP A 227 5.99 -10.81 -11.94
C ASP A 227 5.64 -11.43 -10.57
N ARG A 228 5.25 -10.61 -9.58
CA ARG A 228 4.85 -11.06 -8.24
C ARG A 228 3.69 -12.04 -8.28
N VAL A 229 2.69 -11.76 -9.10
CA VAL A 229 1.54 -12.64 -9.32
C VAL A 229 2.00 -13.97 -9.90
N GLY A 230 2.87 -13.95 -10.91
CA GLY A 230 3.46 -15.15 -11.50
C GLY A 230 4.23 -15.99 -10.48
N TYR A 231 5.11 -15.37 -9.69
CA TYR A 231 5.85 -16.05 -8.63
C TYR A 231 4.93 -16.60 -7.53
N CYS A 232 3.92 -15.85 -7.11
CA CYS A 232 2.95 -16.30 -6.11
C CYS A 232 2.17 -17.52 -6.58
N MET A 233 1.79 -17.55 -7.87
CA MET A 233 1.15 -18.70 -8.48
C MET A 233 2.10 -19.91 -8.52
N ALA A 234 3.33 -19.72 -9.02
CA ALA A 234 4.33 -20.79 -9.15
C ALA A 234 4.73 -21.39 -7.80
N SER A 235 4.84 -20.56 -6.76
CA SER A 235 5.21 -20.96 -5.39
C SER A 235 4.04 -21.53 -4.58
N ARG A 236 2.87 -21.70 -5.21
CA ARG A 236 1.61 -22.14 -4.56
C ARG A 236 1.24 -21.25 -3.36
N GLY A 237 1.39 -19.95 -3.51
CA GLY A 237 1.00 -18.95 -2.52
C GLY A 237 2.02 -18.68 -1.42
N SER A 238 3.25 -19.19 -1.56
CA SER A 238 4.34 -18.95 -0.61
C SER A 238 4.92 -17.54 -0.74
N HIS A 239 5.84 -17.19 0.16
CA HIS A 239 6.60 -15.94 0.07
C HIS A 239 7.40 -15.85 -1.23
N LEU A 240 7.58 -14.61 -1.69
CA LEU A 240 8.23 -14.30 -2.96
C LEU A 240 9.74 -14.15 -2.75
N ASN A 241 10.42 -15.28 -2.55
CA ASN A 241 11.87 -15.31 -2.27
C ASN A 241 12.75 -14.91 -3.47
N GLU A 242 12.17 -14.84 -4.68
CA GLU A 242 12.89 -14.63 -5.94
C GLU A 242 12.80 -13.20 -6.49
N ILE A 243 12.10 -12.29 -5.82
CA ILE A 243 11.93 -10.93 -6.34
C ILE A 243 13.16 -10.07 -6.02
N ILE A 244 13.91 -9.75 -7.06
CA ILE A 244 14.96 -8.72 -7.03
C ILE A 244 14.31 -7.39 -7.46
N PHE A 245 14.40 -6.37 -6.61
CA PHE A 245 14.01 -5.02 -7.01
C PHE A 245 15.08 -4.46 -7.95
N HIS A 246 14.69 -4.20 -9.20
CA HIS A 246 15.46 -3.37 -10.11
C HIS A 246 14.94 -1.93 -9.94
N HIS A 247 15.79 -1.07 -9.36
CA HIS A 247 15.56 0.38 -9.29
C HIS A 247 15.85 1.01 -10.65
#